data_AF-A0A926YYG4-F1
#
_entry.id   AF-A0A926YYG4-F1
#
_cell.length_a   1.000
_cell.length_b   1.000
_cell.length_c   1.000
_cell.angle_alpha   90.00
_cell.angle_beta   90.00
_cell.angle_gamma   90.00
#
_symmetry.space_group_name_H-M   'P 1'
#
loop_
_entity.id
_entity.type
_entity.pdbx_description
1 polymer ?
#
loop_
_entity_poly.entity_id
_entity_poly.type
_entity_poly.pdbx_seq_one_letter_code
_entity_poly.pdbx_strand_id
1 'polypeptide(L)'
;MPTEIILLIGALIVAFLVFTWLIRVVKVTIGAAIGVALLILVLQLLFGIGPAQLWSYLNQWTGQWLGQLPDQLWRWFSEDR
;
A
#
# COMPACT_ATOMS: atom_id res chain seq x y z
N MET A 1 -31.54 7.28 29.05
CA MET A 1 -32.62 8.10 28.45
C MET A 1 -32.16 9.45 27.89
N PRO A 2 -31.06 10.10 28.35
CA PRO A 2 -30.43 11.25 27.64
C PRO A 2 -29.13 10.89 26.90
N THR A 3 -28.44 9.84 27.35
CA THR A 3 -27.12 9.42 26.88
C THR A 3 -27.16 8.81 25.48
N GLU A 4 -28.26 8.15 25.12
CA GLU A 4 -28.46 7.56 23.79
C GLU A 4 -28.50 8.64 22.70
N ILE A 5 -29.09 9.80 22.98
CA ILE A 5 -29.17 10.94 22.04
C ILE A 5 -27.77 11.55 21.84
N ILE A 6 -26.99 11.68 22.92
CA ILE A 6 -25.62 12.19 22.85
C ILE A 6 -24.72 11.25 22.02
N LEU A 7 -24.86 9.93 22.23
CA LEU A 7 -24.16 8.93 21.43
C LEU A 7 -24.58 8.95 19.96
N LEU A 8 -25.88 9.09 19.67
CA LEU A 8 -26.39 9.19 18.31
C LEU A 8 -25.79 10.40 17.58
N ILE A 9 -25.79 11.56 18.22
CA ILE A 9 -25.23 12.80 17.65
C ILE A 9 -23.72 12.67 17.46
N GLY A 10 -23.01 12.14 18.46
CA GLY A 10 -21.56 11.89 18.37
C GLY A 10 -21.21 10.92 17.24
N ALA A 11 -21.96 9.82 17.10
CA ALA A 11 -21.78 8.86 16.02
C ALA A 11 -22.06 9.47 14.65
N LEU A 12 -23.07 10.35 14.53
CA LEU A 12 -23.40 11.02 13.28
C LEU A 12 -22.28 11.98 12.85
N ILE A 13 -21.69 12.72 13.79
CA ILE A 13 -20.55 13.62 13.54
C ILE A 13 -19.32 12.81 13.09
N VAL A 14 -19.00 11.73 13.80
CA VAL A 14 -17.85 10.87 13.45
C VAL A 14 -18.06 10.22 12.08
N ALA A 15 -19.25 9.69 11.82
CA ALA A 15 -19.59 9.10 10.52
C ALA A 15 -19.45 10.12 9.38
N PHE A 16 -19.93 11.35 9.58
CA PHE A 16 -19.79 12.42 8.60
C PHE A 16 -18.32 12.81 8.35
N LEU A 17 -17.51 12.84 9.40
CA LEU A 17 -16.09 13.14 9.30
C LEU A 17 -15.34 12.05 8.53
N VAL A 18 -15.59 10.78 8.85
CA VAL A 18 -15.01 9.63 8.14
C VAL A 18 -15.46 9.60 6.69
N PHE A 19 -16.74 9.87 6.41
CA PHE A 19 -17.27 9.93 5.04
C PHE A 19 -16.59 11.02 4.21
N THR A 20 -16.44 12.22 4.78
CA THR A 20 -15.75 13.33 4.13
C THR A 20 -14.27 13.01 3.87
N TRP A 21 -13.62 12.37 4.84
CA TRP A 21 -12.23 11.95 4.71
C TRP A 21 -12.07 10.86 3.64
N LEU A 22 -12.99 9.90 3.56
CA LEU A 22 -12.98 8.83 2.57
C LEU A 22 -13.02 9.39 1.13
N ILE A 23 -13.88 10.37 0.87
CA ILE A 23 -13.94 11.03 -0.45
C ILE A 23 -12.60 11.69 -0.79
N ARG A 24 -11.95 12.30 0.20
CA ARG A 24 -10.63 12.93 0.01
C ARG A 24 -9.57 11.89 -0.31
N VAL A 25 -9.55 10.77 0.41
CA VAL A 25 -8.62 9.66 0.16
C VAL A 25 -8.81 9.08 -1.22
N VAL A 26 -10.05 8.82 -1.65
CA VAL A 26 -10.35 8.30 -2.99
C VAL A 26 -9.77 9.22 -4.08
N LYS A 27 -9.95 10.55 -3.95
CA LYS A 27 -9.38 11.51 -4.89
C LYS A 27 -7.84 11.47 -4.93
N VAL A 28 -7.20 11.35 -3.77
CA VAL A 28 -5.74 11.23 -3.66
C VAL A 28 -5.25 9.92 -4.29
N THR A 29 -5.93 8.80 -4.04
CA THR A 29 -5.60 7.49 -4.62
C THR A 29 -5.74 7.49 -6.15
N ILE A 30 -6.80 8.11 -6.69
CA ILE A 30 -6.97 8.24 -8.14
C ILE A 30 -5.82 9.07 -8.74
N GLY A 31 -5.47 10.21 -8.11
CA GLY A 31 -4.34 11.03 -8.54
C GLY A 31 -3.01 10.27 -8.51
N ALA A 32 -2.77 9.50 -7.45
CA ALA A 32 -1.59 8.64 -7.34
C ALA A 32 -1.59 7.54 -8.42
N ALA A 33 -2.73 6.88 -8.66
CA ALA A 33 -2.85 5.84 -9.68
C ALA A 33 -2.60 6.40 -11.08
N ILE A 34 -3.13 7.58 -11.40
CA ILE A 34 -2.87 8.28 -12.67
C ILE A 34 -1.40 8.68 -12.77
N GLY A 35 -0.82 9.25 -11.72
CA GLY A 35 0.59 9.64 -11.70
C GLY A 35 1.52 8.44 -11.92
N VAL A 36 1.25 7.32 -11.26
CA VAL A 36 1.98 6.06 -11.45
C VAL A 36 1.76 5.50 -12.86
N ALA A 37 0.52 5.50 -13.37
CA ALA A 37 0.24 5.05 -14.73
C ALA A 37 0.97 5.89 -15.78
N LEU A 38 1.01 7.21 -15.60
CA LEU A 38 1.71 8.14 -16.47
C LEU A 38 3.24 7.93 -16.38
N LEU A 39 3.77 7.74 -15.18
CA LEU A 39 5.18 7.38 -14.97
C LEU A 39 5.54 6.07 -15.69
N ILE A 40 4.72 5.02 -15.53
CA ILE A 40 4.90 3.74 -16.23
C ILE A 40 4.79 3.95 -17.74
N LEU A 41 3.87 4.79 -18.20
CA LEU A 41 3.67 5.09 -19.62
C LEU A 41 4.88 5.83 -20.23
N VAL A 42 5.50 6.74 -19.48
CA VAL A 42 6.76 7.37 -19.89
C VAL A 42 7.89 6.34 -19.90
N LEU A 43 7.99 5.51 -18.86
CA LEU A 43 9.04 4.51 -18.75
C LEU A 43 8.93 3.44 -19.85
N GLN A 44 7.72 2.95 -20.15
CA GLN A 44 7.50 1.97 -21.21
C GLN A 44 7.78 2.56 -22.60
N LEU A 45 7.51 3.85 -22.82
CA LEU A 45 7.79 4.53 -24.09
C LEU A 45 9.28 4.81 -24.29
N LEU A 46 9.99 5.21 -23.23
CA LEU A 46 11.43 5.54 -23.29
C LEU A 46 12.32 4.30 -23.26
N PHE A 47 12.00 3.31 -22.43
CA PHE A 47 12.82 2.11 -22.24
C PHE A 47 12.32 0.89 -23.01
N GLY A 48 11.09 0.92 -23.54
CA GLY A 48 10.48 -0.22 -24.24
C GLY A 48 10.09 -1.39 -23.32
N ILE A 49 10.22 -1.21 -22.00
CA ILE A 49 9.99 -2.26 -20.99
C ILE A 49 8.57 -2.14 -20.44
N GLY A 50 7.80 -3.21 -20.55
CA GLY A 50 6.42 -3.27 -20.08
C GLY A 50 6.30 -3.39 -18.54
N PRO A 51 5.17 -3.00 -17.94
CA PRO A 51 4.95 -3.10 -16.50
C PRO A 51 5.07 -4.55 -15.97
N ALA A 52 4.72 -5.54 -16.78
CA ALA A 52 4.90 -6.95 -16.45
C ALA A 52 6.37 -7.33 -16.26
N GLN A 53 7.29 -6.69 -16.99
CA GLN A 53 8.72 -6.95 -16.90
C GLN A 53 9.33 -6.31 -15.64
N LEU A 54 8.83 -5.14 -15.22
CA LEU A 54 9.17 -4.55 -13.91
C LEU A 54 8.72 -5.47 -12.78
N TRP A 55 7.51 -6.02 -12.86
CA TRP A 55 7.02 -6.99 -11.89
C TRP A 55 7.86 -8.27 -11.87
N SER A 56 8.26 -8.79 -13.02
CA SER A 56 9.17 -9.95 -13.04
C SER A 56 10.53 -9.63 -12.44
N TYR A 57 11.07 -8.43 -12.70
CA TYR A 57 12.35 -8.00 -12.14
C TYR A 57 12.28 -7.83 -10.63
N LEU A 58 11.19 -7.23 -10.12
CA LEU A 58 10.93 -7.12 -8.69
C LEU A 58 10.74 -8.49 -8.04
N ASN A 59 9.98 -9.41 -8.64
CA ASN A 59 9.79 -10.75 -8.10
C ASN A 59 11.10 -11.56 -8.09
N GLN A 60 11.93 -11.39 -9.12
CA GLN A 60 13.24 -12.02 -9.17
C GLN A 60 14.18 -11.47 -8.09
N TRP A 61 14.26 -10.14 -7.97
CA TRP A 61 15.09 -9.48 -6.97
C TRP A 61 14.62 -9.76 -5.54
N THR A 62 13.32 -9.67 -5.27
CA THR A 62 12.73 -9.98 -3.97
C THR A 62 12.81 -11.46 -3.64
N GLY A 63 12.56 -12.37 -4.58
CA GLY A 63 12.72 -13.80 -4.37
C GLY A 63 14.17 -14.20 -4.06
N GLN A 64 15.13 -13.56 -4.73
CA GLN A 64 16.56 -13.75 -4.45
C GLN A 64 16.94 -13.21 -3.06
N TRP A 65 16.50 -12.00 -2.72
CA TRP A 65 16.82 -11.37 -1.44
C TRP A 65 16.07 -11.98 -0.25
N LEU A 66 14.80 -12.38 -0.39
CA LEU A 66 14.06 -13.10 0.64
C LEU A 66 14.51 -14.57 0.76
N GLY A 67 15.06 -15.17 -0.28
CA GLY A 67 15.62 -16.52 -0.24
C GLY A 67 16.92 -16.61 0.55
N GLN A 68 17.69 -15.52 0.66
CA GLN A 68 18.97 -15.46 1.41
C GLN A 68 18.82 -15.06 2.89
N LEU A 69 17.70 -14.44 3.27
CA LEU A 69 17.41 -14.07 4.66
C LEU A 69 17.10 -15.22 5.64
N PRO A 70 16.52 -16.38 5.24
CA PRO A 70 16.21 -17.45 6.18
C PRO A 70 17.50 -17.95 6.82
N ASP A 71 18.52 -18.21 6.01
CA ASP A 71 19.73 -18.89 6.49
C ASP A 71 20.56 -18.03 7.46
N GLN A 72 20.56 -16.70 7.30
CA GLN A 72 21.30 -15.82 8.21
C GLN A 72 20.54 -15.56 9.51
N LEU A 73 19.22 -15.42 9.45
CA LEU A 73 18.38 -15.18 10.62
C LEU A 73 18.20 -16.44 11.46
N TRP A 74 17.95 -17.59 10.83
CA TRP A 74 17.77 -18.85 11.55
C TRP A 74 19.00 -19.26 12.35
N ARG A 75 20.21 -18.88 11.89
CA ARG A 75 21.46 -19.10 12.62
C ARG A 75 21.56 -18.24 13.89
N TRP A 76 21.18 -16.97 13.81
CA TRP A 76 21.15 -16.09 14.98
C TRP A 76 20.11 -16.54 16.02
N PHE A 77 18.94 -17.03 15.56
CA PHE A 77 17.91 -17.58 16.44
C PHE A 77 18.22 -18.98 17.01
N SER A 78 19.17 -19.73 16.42
CA SER A 78 19.56 -21.06 16.90
C SER A 78 20.68 -21.03 17.94
N GLU A 79 21.45 -19.95 18.03
CA GLU A 79 22.62 -19.85 18.93
C GLU A 79 22.20 -19.63 20.41
N ASP A 80 20.99 -19.11 20.65
CA ASP A 80 20.50 -18.69 21.97
C ASP A 80 19.54 -19.72 22.64
N ARG A 81 19.44 -20.95 22.13
CA ARG A 81 18.59 -22.03 22.69
C ARG A 81 19.34 -23.28 23.11
#